data_AF-A0A930RDV6-F1
#
_entry.id   AF-A0A930RDV6-F1
#
_cell.length_a   1.000
_cell.length_b   1.000
_cell.length_c   1.000
_cell.angle_alpha   90.00
_cell.angle_beta   90.00
_cell.angle_gamma   90.00
#
_symmetry.space_group_name_H-M   'P 1'
#
loop_
_entity.id
_entity.type
_entity.pdbx_description
1 polymer ?
#
loop_
_entity_poly.entity_id
_entity_poly.type
_entity_poly.pdbx_seq_one_letter_code
_entity_poly.pdbx_strand_id
1 'polypeptide(L)'
;MKIIVPATSANIGPGFDSVGVAVSKYLIIEVLGKSDQWIIEHDLGRRIPSNERNLLIKVARRIAPAIRPHHLKMTTDIPLARGLGSSSSVI
;
A
#
# COMPACT_ATOMS: atom_id res chain seq x y z
N MET A 1 -6.03 -12.86 -7.06
CA MET A 1 -4.78 -12.88 -6.26
C MET A 1 -4.92 -11.87 -5.13
N LYS A 2 -4.39 -12.17 -3.94
CA LYS A 2 -4.47 -11.30 -2.76
C LYS A 2 -3.08 -11.10 -2.15
N ILE A 3 -2.75 -9.85 -1.85
CA ILE A 3 -1.50 -9.44 -1.19
C ILE A 3 -1.89 -8.82 0.15
N ILE A 4 -1.23 -9.27 1.23
CA ILE A 4 -1.49 -8.82 2.59
C ILE A 4 -0.16 -8.34 3.16
N VAL A 5 -0.09 -7.06 3.54
CA VAL A 5 1.12 -6.43 4.08
C VAL A 5 0.81 -5.91 5.49
N PRO A 6 1.59 -6.29 6.52
CA PRO A 6 1.38 -5.76 7.86
C PRO A 6 1.81 -4.28 7.96
N ALA A 7 1.21 -3.58 8.91
CA ALA A 7 1.71 -2.31 9.41
C ALA A 7 3.04 -2.52 10.13
N THR A 8 3.82 -1.45 10.25
CA THR A 8 5.08 -1.46 11.00
C THR A 8 5.15 -0.30 11.96
N SER A 9 5.78 -0.52 13.11
CA SER A 9 6.28 0.54 13.99
C SER A 9 7.80 0.56 13.92
N ALA A 10 8.40 1.74 13.80
CA ALA A 10 9.84 1.94 13.69
C ALA A 10 10.38 2.68 14.91
N ASN A 11 11.71 2.77 15.03
CA ASN A 11 12.42 3.55 16.05
C ASN A 11 12.11 3.08 17.47
N ILE A 12 12.10 1.75 17.68
CA ILE A 12 11.78 1.16 18.98
C ILE A 12 12.93 1.41 19.96
N GLY A 13 12.70 2.26 20.97
CA GLY A 13 13.69 2.60 21.99
C GLY A 13 14.94 3.25 21.39
N PRO A 14 16.17 2.77 21.71
CA PRO A 14 17.40 3.33 21.14
C PRO A 14 17.62 2.97 19.66
N GLY A 15 16.75 2.14 19.07
CA GLY A 15 16.87 1.62 17.71
C GLY A 15 16.47 2.59 16.61
N PHE A 16 16.86 3.86 16.70
CA PHE A 16 16.58 4.87 15.68
C PHE A 16 17.13 4.44 14.31
N ASP A 17 16.29 4.51 13.28
CA ASP A 17 16.55 4.10 11.89
C ASP A 17 17.11 2.67 11.73
N SER A 18 16.91 1.80 12.73
CA SER A 18 17.50 0.46 12.76
C SER A 18 16.52 -0.63 13.17
N VAL A 19 15.61 -0.34 14.10
CA VAL A 19 14.69 -1.35 14.66
C VAL A 19 13.25 -1.03 14.29
N GLY A 20 12.56 -2.02 13.73
CA GLY A 20 11.13 -1.96 13.50
C GLY A 20 10.45 -3.30 13.78
N VAL A 21 9.14 -3.25 14.01
CA VAL A 21 8.30 -4.42 14.31
C VAL A 21 7.05 -4.39 13.44
N ALA A 22 6.68 -5.54 12.89
CA ALA A 22 5.38 -5.73 12.24
C ALA A 22 4.29 -5.84 13.31
N VAL A 23 3.15 -5.20 13.10
CA VAL A 23 2.00 -5.25 14.02
C VAL A 23 0.75 -5.77 13.30
N SER A 24 -0.22 -6.27 14.07
CA SER A 24 -1.42 -6.94 13.57
C SER A 24 -2.48 -5.97 13.02
N LYS A 25 -2.07 -5.13 12.07
CA LYS A 25 -2.89 -4.27 11.22
C LYS A 25 -2.39 -4.42 9.80
N TYR A 26 -3.24 -4.31 8.79
CA TYR A 26 -2.94 -4.79 7.46
C TYR A 26 -3.39 -3.85 6.36
N LEU A 27 -2.58 -3.78 5.31
CA LEU A 27 -3.00 -3.36 3.98
C LEU A 27 -3.29 -4.61 3.16
N ILE A 28 -4.44 -4.63 2.52
CA ILE A 28 -4.91 -5.73 1.68
C ILE A 28 -5.13 -5.20 0.28
N ILE A 29 -4.43 -5.78 -0.69
CA ILE A 29 -4.61 -5.51 -2.12
C ILE A 29 -5.14 -6.77 -2.80
N GLU A 30 -6.30 -6.64 -3.44
CA GLU A 30 -6.93 -7.70 -4.21
C GLU A 30 -6.88 -7.33 -5.69
N VAL A 31 -6.31 -8.22 -6.51
CA VAL A 31 -6.33 -8.06 -7.97
C VAL A 31 -7.61 -8.66 -8.50
N LEU A 32 -8.53 -7.80 -8.95
CA LEU A 32 -9.85 -8.18 -9.45
C LEU A 32 -9.78 -8.66 -10.91
N GLY A 33 -8.85 -8.11 -11.70
CA GLY A 33 -8.66 -8.52 -13.10
C GLY A 33 -7.80 -7.56 -13.90
N LYS A 34 -7.57 -7.91 -15.17
CA LYS A 34 -6.94 -7.01 -16.14
C LYS A 34 -7.89 -5.86 -16.47
N SER A 35 -7.32 -4.71 -16.82
CA SER A 35 -8.07 -3.50 -17.20
C SER A 35 -7.26 -2.71 -18.23
N ASP A 36 -7.92 -1.84 -18.99
CA ASP A 36 -7.25 -0.93 -19.93
C ASP A 36 -6.56 0.23 -19.21
N GLN A 37 -7.00 0.54 -17.98
CA GLN A 37 -6.45 1.59 -17.13
C GLN A 37 -6.36 1.14 -15.66
N TRP A 38 -5.52 1.82 -14.87
CA TRP A 38 -5.38 1.52 -13.44
C TRP A 38 -6.60 2.03 -12.69
N ILE A 39 -7.28 1.13 -11.99
CA ILE A 39 -8.45 1.45 -11.16
C ILE A 39 -8.21 0.83 -9.79
N ILE A 40 -8.41 1.61 -8.72
CA ILE A 40 -8.25 1.15 -7.34
C ILE A 40 -9.49 1.53 -6.54
N GLU A 41 -10.30 0.54 -6.17
CA GLU A 41 -11.42 0.71 -5.25
C GLU A 41 -10.91 0.83 -3.81
N HIS A 42 -11.20 1.92 -3.12
CA HIS A 42 -10.93 2.09 -1.68
C HIS A 42 -11.78 3.21 -1.06
N ASP A 43 -11.92 3.19 0.27
CA ASP A 43 -12.60 4.24 1.05
C ASP A 43 -11.63 5.13 1.87
N LEU A 44 -10.39 5.27 1.40
CA LEU A 44 -9.34 6.05 2.09
C LEU A 44 -9.43 7.58 1.85
N GLY A 45 -10.55 8.05 1.30
CA GLY A 45 -10.79 9.45 0.97
C GLY A 45 -10.07 9.97 -0.28
N ARG A 46 -10.45 11.18 -0.70
CA ARG A 46 -10.04 11.78 -1.99
C ARG A 46 -8.54 12.10 -2.13
N ARG A 47 -7.80 12.12 -1.01
CA ARG A 47 -6.36 12.41 -1.02
C ARG A 47 -5.52 11.23 -1.50
N ILE A 48 -6.07 10.02 -1.44
CA ILE A 48 -5.44 8.82 -1.98
C ILE A 48 -6.00 8.62 -3.40
N PRO A 49 -5.17 8.74 -4.46
CA PRO A 49 -5.66 8.60 -5.82
C PRO A 49 -6.12 7.16 -6.11
N SER A 50 -7.22 7.01 -6.84
CA SER A 50 -7.75 5.70 -7.25
C SER A 50 -7.27 5.24 -8.63
N ASN A 51 -6.21 5.85 -9.15
CA ASN A 51 -5.72 5.69 -10.51
C ASN A 51 -4.17 5.55 -10.56
N GLU A 52 -3.57 5.71 -11.73
CA GLU A 52 -2.13 5.57 -11.96
C GLU A 52 -1.25 6.51 -11.13
N ARG A 53 -1.84 7.56 -10.51
CA ARG A 53 -1.12 8.49 -9.63
C ARG A 53 -0.93 7.93 -8.21
N ASN A 54 -1.60 6.84 -7.85
CA ASN A 54 -1.46 6.18 -6.56
C ASN A 54 -0.02 5.70 -6.34
N LEU A 55 0.48 5.80 -5.10
CA LEU A 55 1.83 5.38 -4.73
C LEU A 55 2.10 3.90 -5.05
N LEU A 56 1.12 3.02 -4.80
CA LEU A 56 1.20 1.59 -5.12
C LEU A 56 1.57 1.39 -6.60
N ILE A 57 0.89 2.10 -7.49
CA ILE A 57 1.10 1.96 -8.94
C ILE A 57 2.43 2.57 -9.37
N LYS A 58 2.82 3.70 -8.78
CA LYS A 58 4.12 4.32 -9.02
C LYS A 58 5.28 3.38 -8.66
N VAL A 59 5.19 2.70 -7.51
CA VAL A 59 6.19 1.71 -7.08
C VAL A 59 6.16 0.48 -7.99
N ALA A 60 4.98 -0.07 -8.27
CA ALA A 60 4.83 -1.22 -9.16
C ALA A 60 5.43 -0.98 -10.54
N ARG A 61 5.18 0.20 -11.14
CA ARG A 61 5.76 0.58 -12.45
C ARG A 61 7.26 0.85 -12.40
N ARG A 62 7.80 1.29 -11.25
CA ARG A 62 9.24 1.45 -11.08
C ARG A 62 9.96 0.10 -11.09
N ILE A 63 9.39 -0.89 -10.42
CA ILE A 63 9.95 -2.24 -10.32
C ILE A 63 9.72 -3.05 -11.59
N ALA A 64 8.51 -2.96 -12.16
CA ALA A 64 8.11 -3.67 -13.38
C ALA A 64 7.54 -2.69 -14.42
N PRO A 65 8.38 -2.02 -15.23
CA PRO A 65 7.92 -0.99 -16.17
C PRO A 65 6.90 -1.47 -17.21
N ALA A 66 6.95 -2.76 -17.57
CA ALA A 66 6.05 -3.39 -18.53
C ALA A 66 4.73 -3.91 -17.90
N ILE A 67 4.51 -3.70 -16.60
CA ILE A 67 3.29 -4.16 -15.93
C ILE A 67 2.05 -3.50 -16.54
N ARG A 68 1.12 -4.34 -17.00
CA ARG A 68 -0.15 -3.87 -17.58
C ARG A 68 -1.12 -3.41 -16.50
N PRO A 69 -2.04 -2.49 -16.80
CA PRO A 69 -3.04 -2.05 -15.84
C PRO A 69 -3.97 -3.16 -15.37
N HIS A 70 -4.39 -3.05 -14.12
CA HIS A 70 -5.33 -3.94 -13.48
C HIS A 70 -6.36 -3.15 -12.69
N HIS A 71 -7.51 -3.78 -12.47
CA HIS A 71 -8.49 -3.34 -11.50
C HIS A 71 -8.14 -3.95 -10.14
N LEU A 72 -7.95 -3.10 -9.14
CA LEU A 72 -7.54 -3.46 -7.80
C LEU A 72 -8.61 -3.03 -6.78
N LYS A 73 -8.73 -3.80 -5.70
CA LYS A 73 -9.41 -3.35 -4.48
C LYS A 73 -8.39 -3.23 -3.36
N MET A 74 -8.42 -2.10 -2.66
CA MET A 74 -7.50 -1.74 -1.59
C MET A 74 -8.28 -1.50 -0.30
N THR A 75 -7.99 -2.30 0.72
CA THR A 75 -8.62 -2.20 2.05
C THR A 75 -7.54 -2.13 3.11
N THR A 76 -7.68 -1.29 4.13
CA THR A 76 -6.73 -1.25 5.24
C THR A 76 -7.37 -0.80 6.55
N ASP A 77 -6.91 -1.37 7.66
CA ASP A 77 -7.22 -0.93 9.01
C ASP A 77 -6.03 -0.21 9.68
N ILE A 78 -5.00 0.13 8.89
CA ILE A 78 -3.82 0.88 9.33
C ILE A 78 -4.19 2.37 9.39
N PRO A 79 -4.12 3.01 10.58
CA PRO A 79 -4.38 4.44 10.69
C PRO A 79 -3.39 5.27 9.85
N LEU A 80 -3.92 6.13 8.99
CA LEU A 80 -3.10 6.99 8.14
C LEU A 80 -2.31 8.01 8.98
N ALA A 81 -1.02 8.13 8.69
CA ALA A 81 -0.11 9.13 9.28
C ALA A 81 -0.05 9.12 10.82
N ARG A 82 -0.06 7.93 11.44
CA ARG A 82 0.04 7.75 12.91
C ARG A 82 1.25 6.93 13.36
N GLY A 83 2.35 6.99 12.62
CA GLY A 83 3.58 6.27 12.99
C GLY A 83 3.50 4.74 12.87
N LEU A 84 2.45 4.23 12.21
CA LEU A 84 2.23 2.79 11.96
C LEU A 84 2.54 2.37 10.52
N GLY A 85 3.50 3.07 9.89
CA GLY A 85 4.02 2.65 8.60
C GLY A 85 2.99 2.58 7.47
N SER A 86 1.89 3.36 7.50
CA SER A 86 0.83 3.27 6.47
C SER A 86 1.36 3.49 5.04
N SER A 87 2.32 4.39 4.87
CA SER A 87 3.00 4.60 3.59
C SER A 87 4.03 3.51 3.30
N SER A 88 4.73 3.03 4.34
CA SER A 88 5.72 1.96 4.22
C SER A 88 5.10 0.64 3.80
N SER A 89 3.88 0.30 4.25
CA SER A 89 3.16 -0.89 3.81
C SER A 89 2.77 -0.88 2.32
N VAL A 90 2.87 0.27 1.64
CA VAL A 90 2.57 0.43 0.20
C VAL A 90 3.82 0.27 -0.68
N ILE A 91 5.02 0.45 -0.12
CA ILE A 91 6.32 0.48 -0.84
C ILE A 91 7.03 -0.85 -0.68
#